data_AF-A0A927TS10-F1
#
_entry.id   AF-A0A927TS10-F1
#
_cell.length_a   1.000
_cell.length_b   1.000
_cell.length_c   1.000
_cell.angle_alpha   90.00
_cell.angle_beta   90.00
_cell.angle_gamma   90.00
#
_symmetry.space_group_name_H-M   'P 1'
#
loop_
_entity.id
_entity.type
_entity.pdbx_description
1 polymer ?
#
loop_
_entity_poly.entity_id
_entity_poly.type
_entity_poly.pdbx_seq_one_letter_code
_entity_poly.pdbx_strand_id
1 'polypeptide(L)'
;MGLFDNLLGAAKEIADGTKKAVENIQREMDQEVNNKKSVDYEGYKNPSDPLPAVPVQTKLHGNIARFMISGDFTENEGYANSAVSLRYNPEHLGVLELDDENAITISLQEGIGEFDEIAECIDEYISSGTLSDVIQFENISDGKYLFKAKMSASEYIENFYVLKSDVDDSYDYDILLLLFPFEVEGTVLEKKLSTCFDEVAKTLTI
;
A
#
# COMPACT_ATOMS: atom_id res chain seq x y z
N MET A 1 -54.12 -7.32 -36.45
CA MET A 1 -53.29 -7.07 -35.25
C MET A 1 -52.02 -6.43 -35.74
N GLY A 2 -51.78 -5.20 -35.32
CA GLY A 2 -51.02 -4.20 -36.07
C GLY A 2 -49.54 -4.15 -35.69
N LEU A 3 -48.71 -3.61 -36.58
CA LEU A 3 -47.27 -3.37 -36.38
C LEU A 3 -46.91 -2.75 -35.01
N PHE A 4 -47.81 -1.94 -34.44
CA PHE A 4 -47.66 -1.33 -33.13
C PHE A 4 -47.70 -2.32 -31.96
N ASP A 5 -48.50 -3.39 -32.05
CA ASP A 5 -48.59 -4.41 -30.99
C ASP A 5 -47.29 -5.23 -30.91
N ASN A 6 -46.66 -5.50 -32.06
CA ASN A 6 -45.36 -6.17 -32.14
C ASN A 6 -44.23 -5.27 -31.64
N LEU A 7 -44.28 -3.96 -31.90
CA LEU A 7 -43.28 -3.01 -31.42
C LEU A 7 -43.34 -2.83 -29.90
N LEU A 8 -44.55 -2.79 -29.33
CA LEU A 8 -44.77 -2.76 -27.88
C LEU A 8 -44.32 -4.05 -27.19
N GLY A 9 -44.54 -5.20 -27.83
CA GLY A 9 -44.04 -6.50 -27.36
C GLY A 9 -42.50 -6.54 -27.31
N ALA A 10 -41.85 -6.12 -28.39
CA ALA A 10 -40.38 -6.09 -28.48
C ALA A 10 -39.76 -5.09 -27.49
N ALA A 11 -40.36 -3.90 -27.32
CA ALA A 11 -39.90 -2.92 -26.33
C ALA A 11 -40.02 -3.44 -24.90
N LYS A 12 -41.07 -4.23 -24.62
CA LYS A 12 -41.27 -4.86 -23.31
C LYS A 12 -40.26 -5.98 -23.06
N GLU A 13 -39.98 -6.83 -24.05
CA GLU A 13 -38.93 -7.87 -23.94
C GLU A 13 -37.54 -7.27 -23.74
N ILE A 14 -37.21 -6.16 -24.41
CA ILE A 14 -35.95 -5.44 -24.22
C ILE A 14 -35.90 -4.85 -22.81
N ALA A 15 -36.95 -4.17 -22.35
CA ALA A 15 -37.00 -3.59 -21.01
C ALA A 15 -36.88 -4.64 -19.90
N ASP A 16 -37.57 -5.78 -20.05
CA ASP A 16 -37.50 -6.90 -19.10
C ASP A 16 -36.11 -7.58 -19.14
N GLY A 17 -35.48 -7.68 -20.32
CA GLY A 17 -34.12 -8.17 -20.50
C GLY A 17 -33.07 -7.27 -19.86
N THR A 18 -33.17 -5.95 -20.07
CA THR A 18 -32.29 -4.94 -19.46
C THR A 18 -32.45 -4.93 -17.94
N LYS A 19 -33.67 -5.03 -17.42
CA LYS A 19 -33.92 -5.10 -15.98
C LYS A 19 -33.27 -6.34 -15.36
N LYS A 20 -33.40 -7.51 -15.99
CA LYS A 20 -32.74 -8.75 -15.56
C LYS A 20 -31.21 -8.65 -15.60
N ALA A 21 -30.65 -7.99 -16.61
CA ALA A 21 -29.21 -7.79 -16.72
C ALA A 21 -28.68 -6.88 -15.61
N VAL A 22 -29.39 -5.78 -15.31
CA VAL A 22 -29.02 -4.86 -14.21
C VAL A 22 -29.17 -5.55 -12.85
N GLU A 23 -30.23 -6.34 -12.64
CA GLU A 23 -30.39 -7.13 -11.41
C GLU A 23 -29.29 -8.18 -11.25
N ASN A 24 -28.83 -8.81 -12.34
CA ASN A 24 -27.70 -9.74 -12.30
C ASN A 24 -26.37 -9.04 -12.03
N ILE A 25 -26.11 -7.88 -12.65
CA ILE A 25 -24.90 -7.07 -12.40
C ILE A 25 -24.89 -6.60 -10.95
N GLN A 26 -26.02 -6.11 -10.43
CA GLN A 26 -26.11 -5.70 -9.03
C GLN A 26 -25.92 -6.91 -8.10
N ARG A 27 -26.44 -8.09 -8.45
CA ARG A 27 -26.23 -9.33 -7.67
C ARG A 27 -24.78 -9.80 -7.72
N GLU A 28 -24.10 -9.67 -8.86
CA GLU A 28 -22.68 -9.99 -9.02
C GLU A 28 -21.81 -8.99 -8.25
N MET A 29 -22.11 -7.69 -8.31
CA MET A 29 -21.47 -6.67 -7.48
C MET A 29 -21.72 -6.90 -5.98
N ASP A 30 -22.95 -7.22 -5.58
CA ASP A 30 -23.28 -7.54 -4.19
C ASP A 30 -22.61 -8.86 -3.74
N GLN A 31 -22.35 -9.80 -4.66
CA GLN A 31 -21.58 -11.03 -4.41
C GLN A 31 -20.07 -10.74 -4.33
N GLU A 32 -19.51 -9.86 -5.14
CA GLU A 32 -18.12 -9.42 -5.04
C GLU A 32 -17.87 -8.59 -3.77
N VAL A 33 -18.81 -7.71 -3.39
CA VAL A 33 -18.74 -6.95 -2.14
C VAL A 33 -18.94 -7.85 -0.91
N ASN A 34 -19.76 -8.91 -1.00
CA ASN A 34 -19.86 -9.91 0.07
C ASN A 34 -18.71 -10.93 0.06
N ASN A 35 -18.03 -11.17 -1.06
CA ASN A 35 -16.79 -11.95 -1.10
C ASN A 35 -15.57 -11.12 -0.65
N LYS A 36 -15.62 -9.79 -0.77
CA LYS A 36 -14.69 -8.85 -0.12
C LYS A 36 -14.99 -8.65 1.37
N LYS A 37 -15.98 -9.33 1.95
CA LYS A 37 -16.03 -9.47 3.41
C LYS A 37 -14.91 -10.40 3.83
N SER A 38 -13.82 -9.77 4.27
CA SER A 38 -12.96 -10.25 5.35
C SER A 38 -12.84 -11.77 5.35
N VAL A 39 -11.89 -12.29 4.57
CA VAL A 39 -11.22 -13.51 5.02
C VAL A 39 -10.68 -13.13 6.39
N ASP A 40 -11.44 -13.52 7.41
CA ASP A 40 -11.13 -13.30 8.81
C ASP A 40 -9.98 -14.27 9.08
N TYR A 41 -8.78 -13.93 8.57
CA TYR A 41 -7.55 -14.67 8.83
C TYR A 41 -7.33 -14.56 10.34
N GLU A 42 -7.78 -15.59 11.06
CA GLU A 42 -7.63 -15.70 12.51
C GLU A 42 -6.16 -15.55 12.95
N GLY A 43 -5.21 -15.68 12.01
CA GLY A 43 -3.78 -15.48 12.22
C GLY A 43 -3.34 -14.07 12.63
N TYR A 44 -4.02 -13.00 12.21
CA TYR A 44 -3.52 -11.62 12.42
C TYR A 44 -4.13 -10.86 13.60
N LYS A 45 -4.92 -11.54 14.43
CA LYS A 45 -5.75 -10.86 15.44
C LYS A 45 -5.02 -10.53 16.74
N ASN A 46 -3.88 -11.18 17.03
CA ASN A 46 -3.15 -11.01 18.29
C ASN A 46 -1.63 -10.85 18.10
N PRO A 47 -1.13 -9.87 17.32
CA PRO A 47 0.29 -9.61 17.30
C PRO A 47 0.76 -9.10 18.67
N SER A 48 1.97 -9.48 19.07
CA SER A 48 2.68 -8.91 20.22
C SER A 48 2.96 -7.42 20.02
N ASP A 49 3.22 -6.69 21.10
CA ASP A 49 3.76 -5.33 21.01
C ASP A 49 5.04 -5.31 20.15
N PRO A 50 5.35 -4.20 19.45
CA PRO A 50 6.61 -4.06 18.71
C PRO A 50 7.82 -4.43 19.56
N LEU A 51 8.73 -5.22 18.98
CA LEU A 51 10.01 -5.46 19.62
C LEU A 51 10.81 -4.15 19.73
N PRO A 52 11.73 -4.06 20.70
CA PRO A 52 12.56 -2.87 20.86
C PRO A 52 13.24 -2.46 19.56
N ALA A 53 13.22 -1.17 19.26
CA ALA A 53 13.83 -0.66 18.04
C ALA A 53 15.36 -0.74 18.10
N VAL A 54 15.97 -1.13 16.97
CA VAL A 54 17.41 -1.24 16.77
C VAL A 54 17.88 -0.19 15.75
N PRO A 55 19.09 0.36 15.90
CA PRO A 55 19.61 1.35 14.96
C PRO A 55 20.04 0.69 13.64
N VAL A 56 19.68 1.32 12.53
CA VAL A 56 20.10 0.95 11.18
C VAL A 56 20.76 2.16 10.51
N GLN A 57 21.78 1.89 9.70
CA GLN A 57 22.46 2.90 8.90
C GLN A 57 22.57 2.41 7.45
N THR A 58 22.29 3.31 6.51
CA THR A 58 22.50 3.11 5.08
C THR A 58 23.03 4.40 4.44
N LYS A 59 23.13 4.44 3.11
CA LYS A 59 23.43 5.64 2.35
C LYS A 59 22.31 5.93 1.35
N LEU A 60 22.10 7.22 1.10
CA LEU A 60 21.08 7.74 0.20
C LEU A 60 21.64 8.95 -0.53
N HIS A 61 21.75 8.91 -1.86
CA HIS A 61 22.33 9.99 -2.67
C HIS A 61 23.68 10.50 -2.11
N GLY A 62 24.50 9.58 -1.60
CA GLY A 62 25.81 9.89 -0.99
C GLY A 62 25.79 10.42 0.45
N ASN A 63 24.62 10.65 1.05
CA ASN A 63 24.43 11.03 2.46
C ASN A 63 24.31 9.79 3.35
N ILE A 64 24.58 9.93 4.65
CA ILE A 64 24.46 8.83 5.61
C ILE A 64 23.08 8.89 6.24
N ALA A 65 22.21 7.96 5.84
CA ALA A 65 20.90 7.81 6.44
C ALA A 65 20.97 6.91 7.69
N ARG A 66 20.30 7.30 8.77
CA ARG A 66 20.14 6.51 10.00
C ARG A 66 18.71 6.55 10.48
N PHE A 67 18.20 5.43 10.96
CA PHE A 67 16.86 5.31 11.54
C PHE A 67 16.83 4.21 12.58
N MET A 68 15.76 4.17 13.37
CA MET A 68 15.47 3.08 14.31
C MET A 68 14.35 2.23 13.73
N ILE A 69 14.49 0.90 13.75
CA ILE A 69 13.46 -0.03 13.28
C ILE A 69 13.15 -1.08 14.33
N SER A 70 11.89 -1.50 14.47
CA SER A 70 11.52 -2.60 15.36
C SER A 70 12.38 -3.84 15.09
N GLY A 71 12.81 -4.52 16.16
CA GLY A 71 13.44 -5.84 16.06
C GLY A 71 12.54 -6.94 15.50
N ASP A 72 11.26 -6.64 15.22
CA ASP A 72 10.40 -7.49 14.40
C ASP A 72 10.91 -7.62 12.97
N PHE A 73 11.76 -6.70 12.49
CA PHE A 73 12.38 -6.77 11.17
C PHE A 73 13.83 -7.26 11.28
N THR A 74 14.15 -8.44 10.73
CA THR A 74 15.43 -9.12 11.01
C THR A 74 16.24 -9.59 9.81
N GLU A 75 15.61 -9.83 8.65
CA GLU A 75 16.32 -10.29 7.45
C GLU A 75 16.52 -9.14 6.48
N ASN A 76 17.73 -9.04 5.92
CA ASN A 76 18.11 -7.97 5.00
C ASN A 76 18.24 -8.54 3.58
N GLU A 77 17.49 -7.97 2.65
CA GLU A 77 17.48 -8.40 1.25
C GLU A 77 18.21 -7.46 0.29
N GLY A 78 18.61 -6.29 0.77
CA GLY A 78 19.30 -5.31 -0.03
C GLY A 78 20.19 -4.47 0.86
N TYR A 79 21.50 -4.67 0.75
CA TYR A 79 22.48 -3.73 1.29
C TYR A 79 23.38 -3.28 0.15
N ALA A 80 22.82 -2.46 -0.74
CA ALA A 80 23.59 -1.66 -1.67
C ALA A 80 23.88 -0.29 -1.02
N ASN A 81 24.81 0.49 -1.57
CA ASN A 81 25.08 1.85 -1.07
C ASN A 81 23.90 2.83 -1.24
N SER A 82 22.78 2.39 -1.82
CA SER A 82 21.65 3.22 -2.23
C SER A 82 20.29 2.62 -1.85
N ALA A 83 20.25 1.46 -1.17
CA ALA A 83 18.99 0.85 -0.73
C ALA A 83 19.21 -0.03 0.48
N VAL A 84 18.29 0.05 1.45
CA VAL A 84 18.16 -0.92 2.54
C VAL A 84 16.74 -1.46 2.58
N SER A 85 16.59 -2.79 2.59
CA SER A 85 15.29 -3.45 2.73
C SER A 85 15.35 -4.52 3.81
N LEU A 86 14.36 -4.49 4.70
CA LEU A 86 14.27 -5.35 5.88
C LEU A 86 12.92 -6.07 5.90
N ARG A 87 12.95 -7.39 6.08
CA ARG A 87 11.76 -8.25 6.14
C ARG A 87 11.25 -8.43 7.55
N TYR A 88 9.94 -8.51 7.66
CA TYR A 88 9.24 -8.86 8.88
C TYR A 88 9.51 -10.32 9.28
N ASN A 89 9.79 -10.57 10.56
CA ASN A 89 10.05 -11.90 11.10
C ASN A 89 8.75 -12.54 11.64
N PRO A 90 8.20 -13.58 10.96
CA PRO A 90 6.97 -14.23 11.40
C PRO A 90 7.14 -15.04 12.69
N GLU A 91 8.35 -15.52 13.01
CA GLU A 91 8.61 -16.28 14.24
C GLU A 91 8.32 -15.47 15.51
N HIS A 92 8.50 -14.14 15.44
CA HIS A 92 8.24 -13.23 16.56
C HIS A 92 6.74 -13.00 16.83
N LEU A 93 5.87 -13.33 15.87
CA LEU A 93 4.42 -13.29 16.04
C LEU A 93 3.79 -14.65 16.35
N GLY A 94 4.53 -15.74 16.17
CA GLY A 94 3.96 -17.08 16.19
C GLY A 94 2.93 -17.33 15.07
N VAL A 95 2.86 -16.44 14.06
CA VAL A 95 2.01 -16.55 12.88
C VAL A 95 2.71 -15.89 11.68
N LEU A 96 3.13 -16.71 10.70
CA LEU A 96 2.73 -16.68 9.28
C LEU A 96 3.57 -17.70 8.45
N GLU A 97 2.92 -18.65 7.79
CA GLU A 97 3.46 -19.28 6.56
C GLU A 97 2.82 -18.55 5.38
N LEU A 98 3.48 -17.53 4.85
CA LEU A 98 3.22 -17.02 3.50
C LEU A 98 4.49 -17.33 2.69
N ASP A 99 4.26 -17.85 1.49
CA ASP A 99 5.27 -18.15 0.48
C ASP A 99 6.26 -16.97 0.31
N ASP A 100 7.49 -17.26 -0.12
CA ASP A 100 8.54 -16.28 -0.42
C ASP A 100 8.05 -15.17 -1.39
N GLU A 101 6.93 -15.40 -2.09
CA GLU A 101 6.25 -14.47 -2.99
C GLU A 101 5.34 -13.42 -2.32
N ASN A 102 5.29 -13.29 -0.97
CA ASN A 102 4.39 -12.35 -0.26
C ASN A 102 5.00 -11.73 1.02
N ALA A 103 6.28 -11.37 0.98
CA ALA A 103 7.00 -10.84 2.14
C ALA A 103 6.53 -9.42 2.56
N ILE A 104 6.42 -9.20 3.87
CA ILE A 104 6.22 -7.86 4.46
C ILE A 104 7.58 -7.20 4.61
N THR A 105 7.78 -6.04 3.97
CA THR A 105 9.08 -5.37 3.94
C THR A 105 8.98 -3.90 4.29
N ILE A 106 10.00 -3.39 4.99
CA ILE A 106 10.28 -1.95 5.09
C ILE A 106 11.56 -1.68 4.33
N SER A 107 11.52 -0.72 3.41
CA SER A 107 12.67 -0.31 2.61
C SER A 107 12.85 1.21 2.62
N LEU A 108 14.11 1.65 2.63
CA LEU A 108 14.50 3.02 2.31
C LEU A 108 15.31 2.95 1.01
N GLN A 109 14.80 3.62 -0.03
CA GLN A 109 15.29 3.49 -1.40
C GLN A 109 15.76 4.85 -1.94
N GLU A 110 16.91 4.84 -2.63
CA GLU A 110 17.40 5.93 -3.46
C GLU A 110 16.65 5.92 -4.79
N GLY A 111 15.86 6.96 -5.05
CA GLY A 111 14.82 6.92 -6.07
C GLY A 111 13.72 5.92 -5.74
N ILE A 112 12.63 5.97 -6.49
CA ILE A 112 11.52 5.04 -6.30
C ILE A 112 11.80 3.70 -6.99
N GLY A 113 12.66 3.64 -8.01
CA GLY A 113 12.95 2.40 -8.74
C GLY A 113 11.85 2.03 -9.74
N GLU A 114 11.33 0.80 -9.65
CA GLU A 114 10.32 0.24 -10.58
C GLU A 114 8.87 0.47 -10.11
N PHE A 115 8.65 1.34 -9.13
CA PHE A 115 7.32 1.62 -8.56
C PHE A 115 6.62 2.76 -9.32
N ASP A 116 6.16 2.47 -10.54
CA ASP A 116 5.51 3.43 -11.44
C ASP A 116 4.32 4.14 -10.77
N GLU A 117 3.53 3.40 -9.98
CA GLU A 117 2.37 3.91 -9.24
C GLU A 117 2.74 5.00 -8.22
N ILE A 118 3.91 4.89 -7.58
CA ILE A 118 4.43 5.91 -6.67
C ILE A 118 4.87 7.15 -7.46
N ALA A 119 5.45 6.96 -8.65
CA ALA A 119 5.85 8.05 -9.55
C ALA A 119 4.62 8.90 -9.94
N GLU A 120 3.53 8.24 -10.33
CA GLU A 120 2.28 8.89 -10.69
C GLU A 120 1.71 9.69 -9.51
N CYS A 121 1.77 9.14 -8.29
CA CYS A 121 1.38 9.88 -7.07
C CYS A 121 2.24 11.13 -6.87
N ILE A 122 3.55 11.04 -7.07
CA ILE A 122 4.47 12.18 -6.92
C ILE A 122 4.12 13.27 -7.95
N ASP A 123 3.91 12.90 -9.21
CA ASP A 123 3.52 13.83 -10.27
C ASP A 123 2.15 14.49 -9.98
N GLU A 124 1.16 13.73 -9.52
CA GLU A 124 -0.14 14.27 -9.11
C GLU A 124 0.03 15.26 -7.95
N TYR A 125 0.84 14.92 -6.94
CA TYR A 125 1.08 15.80 -5.80
C TYR A 125 1.83 17.07 -6.21
N ILE A 126 2.85 16.99 -7.06
CA ILE A 126 3.58 18.16 -7.56
C ILE A 126 2.65 19.09 -8.34
N SER A 127 1.77 18.53 -9.16
CA SER A 127 0.85 19.31 -9.99
C SER A 127 -0.31 19.95 -9.22
N SER A 128 -0.82 19.28 -8.18
CA SER A 128 -2.08 19.65 -7.53
C SER A 128 -1.99 19.90 -6.02
N GLY A 129 -0.95 19.41 -5.35
CA GLY A 129 -0.78 19.44 -3.90
C GLY A 129 -1.63 18.41 -3.13
N THR A 130 -2.29 17.48 -3.83
CA THR A 130 -3.13 16.42 -3.25
C THR A 130 -3.04 15.14 -4.07
N LEU A 131 -3.59 14.04 -3.54
CA LEU A 131 -3.76 12.77 -4.25
C LEU A 131 -5.24 12.38 -4.30
N SER A 132 -5.69 11.75 -5.39
CA SER A 132 -7.09 11.36 -5.58
C SER A 132 -7.33 9.85 -5.55
N ASP A 133 -6.40 9.04 -6.08
CA ASP A 133 -6.54 7.58 -6.22
C ASP A 133 -5.73 6.80 -5.17
N VAL A 134 -5.77 7.25 -3.91
CA VAL A 134 -5.10 6.59 -2.78
C VAL A 134 -6.07 6.26 -1.65
N ILE A 135 -5.75 5.20 -0.89
CA ILE A 135 -6.55 4.75 0.26
C ILE A 135 -6.43 5.77 1.41
N GLN A 136 -5.23 6.28 1.65
CA GLN A 136 -4.97 7.32 2.65
C GLN A 136 -3.92 8.30 2.12
N PHE A 137 -4.10 9.58 2.46
CA PHE A 137 -3.18 10.65 2.11
C PHE A 137 -3.00 11.58 3.31
N GLU A 138 -1.75 11.92 3.59
CA GLU A 138 -1.36 12.90 4.60
C GLU A 138 -0.32 13.85 4.01
N ASN A 139 -0.66 15.14 3.93
CA ASN A 139 0.30 16.17 3.56
C ASN A 139 1.21 16.48 4.76
N ILE A 140 2.53 16.37 4.57
CA ILE A 140 3.51 16.54 5.64
C ILE A 140 4.24 17.88 5.46
N SER A 141 4.21 18.69 6.52
CA SER A 141 4.79 20.03 6.55
C SER A 141 6.04 20.13 7.44
N ASP A 142 6.65 19.01 7.78
CA ASP A 142 7.78 18.92 8.73
C ASP A 142 9.15 19.29 8.12
N GLY A 143 9.20 19.53 6.81
CA GLY A 143 10.42 19.90 6.09
C GLY A 143 11.28 18.72 5.63
N LYS A 144 11.00 17.49 6.08
CA LYS A 144 11.72 16.27 5.70
C LYS A 144 10.96 15.49 4.62
N TYR A 145 9.64 15.37 4.77
CA TYR A 145 8.78 14.63 3.84
C TYR A 145 7.91 15.58 3.02
N LEU A 146 7.60 15.20 1.77
CA LEU A 146 6.57 15.85 0.96
C LEU A 146 5.18 15.44 1.44
N PHE A 147 4.93 14.14 1.50
CA PHE A 147 3.68 13.56 1.94
C PHE A 147 3.88 12.10 2.36
N LYS A 148 2.84 11.54 2.98
CA LYS A 148 2.66 10.11 3.19
C LYS A 148 1.41 9.67 2.46
N ALA A 149 1.47 8.51 1.83
CA ALA A 149 0.32 7.90 1.18
C ALA A 149 0.25 6.40 1.45
N LYS A 150 -0.97 5.87 1.34
CA LYS A 150 -1.26 4.44 1.35
C LYS A 150 -2.10 4.12 0.13
N MET A 151 -1.69 3.15 -0.66
CA MET A 151 -2.44 2.70 -1.84
C MET A 151 -2.36 1.19 -2.02
N SER A 152 -3.23 0.66 -2.88
CA SER A 152 -3.18 -0.72 -3.33
C SER A 152 -2.47 -0.79 -4.68
N ALA A 153 -1.47 -1.66 -4.80
CA ALA A 153 -0.76 -1.96 -6.03
C ALA A 153 -0.79 -3.47 -6.27
N SER A 154 -1.53 -3.92 -7.28
CA SER A 154 -1.77 -5.35 -7.56
C SER A 154 -2.26 -6.13 -6.33
N GLU A 155 -1.47 -7.08 -5.81
CA GLU A 155 -1.79 -7.92 -4.65
C GLU A 155 -1.23 -7.35 -3.32
N TYR A 156 -0.68 -6.14 -3.36
CA TYR A 156 0.00 -5.49 -2.25
C TYR A 156 -0.65 -4.18 -1.83
N ILE A 157 -0.35 -3.79 -0.61
CA ILE A 157 -0.50 -2.43 -0.10
C ILE A 157 0.89 -1.82 -0.01
N GLU A 158 0.98 -0.60 -0.54
CA GLU A 158 2.12 0.28 -0.43
C GLU A 158 1.77 1.41 0.53
N ASN A 159 2.48 1.49 1.65
CA ASN A 159 2.41 2.62 2.57
C ASN A 159 3.77 3.31 2.56
N PHE A 160 3.83 4.54 2.08
CA PHE A 160 5.11 5.18 1.79
C PHE A 160 5.14 6.65 2.23
N TYR A 161 6.35 7.09 2.57
CA TYR A 161 6.72 8.48 2.76
C TYR A 161 7.63 8.89 1.60
N VAL A 162 7.27 9.99 0.92
CA VAL A 162 8.12 10.61 -0.09
C VAL A 162 8.99 11.67 0.57
N LEU A 163 10.30 11.59 0.41
CA LEU A 163 11.24 12.57 0.96
C LEU A 163 11.21 13.84 0.12
N LYS A 164 11.47 14.99 0.75
CA LYS A 164 11.69 16.22 -0.01
C LYS A 164 12.99 16.12 -0.79
N SER A 165 12.92 16.51 -2.05
CA SER A 165 14.07 16.56 -2.95
C SER A 165 13.94 17.78 -3.86
N ASP A 166 15.09 18.24 -4.37
CA ASP A 166 15.17 19.29 -5.39
C ASP A 166 15.23 18.70 -6.81
N VAL A 167 14.94 17.41 -6.96
CA VAL A 167 14.89 16.71 -8.26
C VAL A 167 13.59 17.04 -8.99
N ASP A 168 13.71 17.14 -10.32
CA ASP A 168 12.59 17.45 -11.21
C ASP A 168 11.88 16.18 -11.73
N ASP A 169 12.52 15.01 -11.64
CA ASP A 169 11.98 13.73 -12.11
C ASP A 169 11.32 12.97 -10.94
N SER A 170 10.07 12.51 -11.11
CA SER A 170 9.33 11.77 -10.08
C SER A 170 10.00 10.44 -9.71
N TYR A 171 10.76 9.84 -10.62
CA TYR A 171 11.48 8.59 -10.37
C TYR A 171 12.71 8.75 -9.46
N ASP A 172 13.27 9.96 -9.41
CA ASP A 172 14.48 10.26 -8.63
C ASP A 172 14.18 10.62 -7.17
N TYR A 173 12.91 10.60 -6.75
CA TYR A 173 12.53 10.84 -5.37
C TYR A 173 12.86 9.65 -4.48
N ASP A 174 13.53 9.93 -3.38
CA ASP A 174 13.79 8.93 -2.35
C ASP A 174 12.51 8.61 -1.58
N ILE A 175 12.31 7.33 -1.28
CA ILE A 175 11.14 6.85 -0.55
C ILE A 175 11.51 5.96 0.62
N LEU A 176 10.73 6.10 1.68
CA LEU A 176 10.61 5.11 2.73
C LEU A 176 9.30 4.37 2.49
N LEU A 177 9.35 3.06 2.25
CA LEU A 177 8.23 2.22 1.82
C LEU A 177 8.03 1.05 2.79
N LEU A 178 6.78 0.83 3.18
CA LEU A 178 6.28 -0.39 3.81
C LEU A 178 5.39 -1.10 2.78
N LEU A 179 5.80 -2.30 2.38
CA LEU A 179 5.08 -3.16 1.44
C LEU A 179 4.54 -4.38 2.19
N PHE A 180 3.25 -4.70 2.04
CA PHE A 180 2.64 -5.89 2.62
C PHE A 180 1.47 -6.41 1.77
N PRO A 181 1.12 -7.71 1.85
CA PRO A 181 0.00 -8.27 1.10
C PRO A 181 -1.34 -7.63 1.45
N PHE A 182 -2.25 -7.55 0.47
CA PHE A 182 -3.57 -6.94 0.63
C PHE A 182 -4.39 -7.52 1.81
N GLU A 183 -4.21 -8.80 2.13
CA GLU A 183 -4.88 -9.49 3.24
C GLU A 183 -4.52 -8.96 4.63
N VAL A 184 -3.40 -8.25 4.75
CA VAL A 184 -2.99 -7.63 6.02
C VAL A 184 -3.76 -6.33 6.26
N GLU A 185 -4.38 -5.72 5.23
CA GLU A 185 -5.17 -4.50 5.38
C GLU A 185 -6.37 -4.66 6.34
N GLY A 186 -6.59 -3.66 7.18
CA GLY A 186 -7.62 -3.58 8.21
C GLY A 186 -7.32 -4.39 9.48
N THR A 187 -6.23 -5.17 9.50
CA THR A 187 -5.92 -6.09 10.59
C THR A 187 -5.21 -5.43 11.77
N VAL A 188 -5.08 -6.14 12.90
CA VAL A 188 -4.26 -5.68 14.04
C VAL A 188 -2.78 -5.70 13.65
N LEU A 189 -2.37 -6.62 12.77
CA LEU A 189 -1.02 -6.66 12.23
C LEU A 189 -0.68 -5.38 11.44
N GLU A 190 -1.57 -4.89 10.56
CA GLU A 190 -1.34 -3.61 9.86
C GLU A 190 -1.08 -2.47 10.84
N LYS A 191 -1.85 -2.39 11.94
CA LYS A 191 -1.68 -1.33 12.95
C LYS A 191 -0.30 -1.41 13.60
N LYS A 192 0.18 -2.62 13.90
CA LYS A 192 1.54 -2.84 14.40
C LYS A 192 2.58 -2.39 13.38
N LEU A 193 2.46 -2.85 12.13
CA LEU A 193 3.40 -2.51 11.05
C LEU A 193 3.45 -1.01 10.81
N SER A 194 2.30 -0.34 10.73
CA SER A 194 2.19 1.10 10.55
C SER A 194 2.80 1.87 11.72
N THR A 195 2.68 1.36 12.95
CA THR A 195 3.33 1.96 14.13
C THR A 195 4.85 1.87 14.02
N CYS A 196 5.39 0.68 13.72
CA CYS A 196 6.83 0.49 13.51
C CYS A 196 7.35 1.37 12.36
N PHE A 197 6.59 1.45 11.27
CA PHE A 197 6.93 2.25 10.09
C PHE A 197 6.95 3.76 10.38
N ASP A 198 5.97 4.25 11.12
CA ASP A 198 5.94 5.66 11.56
C ASP A 198 7.08 6.00 12.51
N GLU A 199 7.55 5.05 13.33
CA GLU A 199 8.75 5.22 14.15
C GLU A 199 10.03 5.31 13.30
N VAL A 200 10.14 4.50 12.25
CA VAL A 200 11.24 4.59 11.27
C VAL A 200 11.24 5.99 10.65
N ALA A 201 10.10 6.48 10.16
CA ALA A 201 9.99 7.82 9.57
C ALA A 201 10.38 8.93 10.56
N LYS A 202 9.88 8.86 11.80
CA LYS A 202 10.19 9.85 12.85
C LYS A 202 11.68 9.89 13.18
N THR A 203 12.33 8.73 13.22
CA THR A 203 13.75 8.61 13.62
C THR A 203 14.74 8.75 12.47
N LEU A 204 14.27 8.79 11.23
CA LEU A 204 15.11 8.98 10.05
C LEU A 204 15.91 10.30 10.13
N THR A 205 17.21 10.20 9.91
CA THR A 205 18.16 11.31 9.78
C THR A 205 19.04 11.07 8.58
N ILE A 206 19.38 12.10 7.81
CA ILE A 206 20.14 12.04 6.54
C ILE A 206 21.24 13.10 6.59
#